data_AF-A0A8J7KJR4-F1
#
_entry.id   AF-A0A8J7KJR4-F1
#
_cell.length_a   1.000
_cell.length_b   1.000
_cell.length_c   1.000
_cell.angle_alpha   90.00
_cell.angle_beta   90.00
_cell.angle_gamma   90.00
#
_symmetry.space_group_name_H-M   'P 1'
#
loop_
_entity.id
_entity.type
_entity.pdbx_description
1 polymer ?
#
loop_
_entity_poly.entity_id
_entity_poly.type
_entity_poly.pdbx_seq_one_letter_code
_entity_poly.pdbx_strand_id
1 'polypeptide(L)'
;MELESTDTTFRRLANLTRVRPRVDAARRRELRHDIRHELATIGLLASLLTDAEDIGDTNRSRVKQLQLETAWLDELLQAYDREHADPEDLWSPPVERVRVDVLAAEAVTALRLTSPARFRFEADPAVAYANRLRLWRALRNLIDNASSAAGPSGTVSVRVGTEDTWTLAQVDDDGPGFGREPTGLASTGLGVVRAFATDMGGRLELRTSRLGGGCARILLPGVDDPGGLYRADADAGTHL
;
A
#
# COMPACT_ATOMS: atom_id res chain seq x y z
N MET A 1 -56.54 -26.44 -38.53
CA MET A 1 -56.99 -26.52 -37.12
C MET A 1 -55.85 -27.17 -36.34
N GLU A 2 -54.70 -26.51 -36.32
CA GLU A 2 -54.30 -25.42 -35.40
C GLU A 2 -53.25 -25.99 -34.46
N LEU A 3 -52.07 -26.21 -35.06
CA LEU A 3 -50.79 -26.11 -34.39
C LEU A 3 -50.35 -24.64 -34.52
N GLU A 4 -49.63 -24.13 -33.51
CA GLU A 4 -49.15 -22.74 -33.33
C GLU A 4 -50.06 -21.83 -32.48
N SER A 5 -49.91 -21.81 -31.15
CA SER A 5 -50.20 -20.59 -30.36
C SER A 5 -49.73 -20.63 -28.89
N THR A 6 -48.52 -21.10 -28.55
CA THR A 6 -48.01 -20.92 -27.17
C THR A 6 -46.53 -20.62 -27.00
N ASP A 7 -45.72 -20.54 -28.06
CA ASP A 7 -44.26 -20.36 -27.94
C ASP A 7 -43.75 -18.94 -28.29
N THR A 8 -44.62 -18.03 -28.70
CA THR A 8 -44.22 -16.70 -29.21
C THR A 8 -44.17 -15.61 -28.13
N THR A 9 -44.76 -15.83 -26.95
CA THR A 9 -44.75 -14.83 -25.86
C THR A 9 -43.57 -15.03 -24.90
N PHE A 10 -43.09 -16.28 -24.71
CA PHE A 10 -41.95 -16.55 -23.83
C PHE A 10 -40.58 -16.27 -24.48
N ARG A 11 -40.47 -16.35 -25.81
CA ARG A 11 -39.24 -15.96 -26.54
C ARG A 11 -39.04 -14.44 -26.68
N ARG A 12 -40.05 -13.62 -26.40
CA ARG A 12 -39.93 -12.15 -26.43
C ARG A 12 -39.41 -11.54 -25.12
N LEU A 13 -39.31 -12.32 -24.04
CA LEU A 13 -38.77 -11.87 -22.74
C LEU A 13 -37.30 -12.27 -22.50
N ALA A 14 -36.69 -13.04 -23.40
CA ALA A 14 -35.27 -13.40 -23.34
C ALA A 14 -34.33 -12.40 -24.05
N ASN A 15 -34.88 -11.37 -24.72
CA ASN A 15 -34.12 -10.36 -25.47
C ASN A 15 -34.12 -8.97 -24.82
N LEU A 16 -34.42 -8.87 -23.52
CA LEU A 16 -33.88 -7.76 -22.70
C LEU A 16 -32.48 -8.15 -22.24
N THR A 17 -31.64 -8.49 -23.22
CA THR A 17 -30.19 -8.40 -23.09
C THR A 17 -29.94 -6.98 -22.60
N ARG A 18 -29.54 -6.87 -21.33
CA ARG A 18 -29.07 -5.64 -20.71
C ARG A 18 -27.91 -5.10 -21.56
N VAL A 19 -28.22 -4.35 -22.61
CA VAL A 19 -27.30 -3.37 -23.16
C VAL A 19 -27.37 -2.19 -22.19
N ARG A 20 -26.80 -2.38 -21.00
CA ARG A 20 -26.27 -1.24 -20.23
C ARG A 20 -25.11 -0.72 -21.08
N PRO A 21 -25.12 0.56 -21.48
CA PRO A 21 -24.17 1.01 -22.48
C PRO A 21 -22.76 0.97 -21.88
N ARG A 22 -21.80 0.45 -22.64
CA ARG A 22 -20.33 0.52 -22.36
C ARG A 22 -19.84 1.95 -22.01
N VAL A 23 -20.67 2.95 -22.25
CA VAL A 23 -20.47 4.38 -21.95
C VAL A 23 -20.41 4.67 -20.44
N ASP A 24 -20.97 3.83 -19.57
CA ASP A 24 -20.93 4.11 -18.13
C ASP A 24 -19.62 3.69 -17.44
N ALA A 25 -18.96 2.61 -17.91
CA ALA A 25 -17.77 2.07 -17.26
C ALA A 25 -16.54 2.97 -17.44
N ALA A 26 -16.30 3.42 -18.67
CA ALA A 26 -15.20 4.33 -18.99
C ALA A 26 -15.35 5.68 -18.26
N ARG A 27 -16.58 6.21 -18.21
CA ARG A 27 -16.87 7.48 -17.50
C ARG A 27 -16.78 7.33 -15.98
N ARG A 28 -17.22 6.20 -15.40
CA ARG A 28 -16.98 5.87 -13.98
C ARG A 28 -15.49 5.73 -13.69
N ARG A 29 -14.72 5.16 -14.61
CA ARG A 29 -13.26 5.00 -14.49
C ARG A 29 -12.54 6.35 -14.51
N GLU A 30 -12.88 7.22 -15.45
CA GLU A 30 -12.35 8.58 -15.55
C GLU A 30 -12.68 9.37 -14.27
N LEU A 31 -13.95 9.39 -13.86
CA LEU A 31 -14.37 10.07 -12.63
C LEU A 31 -13.65 9.54 -11.39
N ARG A 32 -13.43 8.23 -11.26
CA ARG A 32 -12.66 7.65 -10.14
C ARG A 32 -11.19 8.04 -10.16
N HIS A 33 -10.59 8.04 -11.35
CA HIS A 33 -9.21 8.47 -11.52
C HIS A 33 -9.07 9.93 -11.08
N ASP A 34 -9.98 10.78 -11.50
CA ASP A 34 -9.97 12.21 -11.17
C ASP A 34 -10.21 12.41 -9.66
N ILE A 35 -11.18 11.71 -9.06
CA ILE A 35 -11.39 11.78 -7.60
C ILE A 35 -10.13 11.34 -6.82
N ARG A 36 -9.47 10.25 -7.23
CA ARG A 36 -8.22 9.81 -6.58
C ARG A 36 -7.10 10.83 -6.74
N HIS A 37 -6.98 11.43 -7.92
CA HIS A 37 -5.99 12.47 -8.19
C HIS A 37 -6.21 13.69 -7.30
N GLU A 38 -7.46 14.15 -7.17
CA GLU A 38 -7.82 15.27 -6.31
C GLU A 38 -7.57 14.94 -4.84
N LEU A 39 -7.94 13.75 -4.36
CA LEU A 39 -7.66 13.32 -2.98
C LEU A 39 -6.14 13.25 -2.70
N ALA A 40 -5.34 12.76 -3.65
CA ALA A 40 -3.88 12.74 -3.50
C ALA A 40 -3.30 14.15 -3.41
N THR A 41 -3.80 15.08 -4.23
CA THR A 41 -3.39 16.49 -4.23
C THR A 41 -3.76 17.17 -2.90
N ILE A 42 -4.97 16.96 -2.41
CA ILE A 42 -5.43 17.48 -1.11
C ILE A 42 -4.57 16.90 0.03
N GLY A 43 -4.28 15.60 0.00
CA GLY A 43 -3.42 14.95 0.99
C GLY A 43 -1.99 15.52 1.01
N LEU A 44 -1.43 15.81 -0.15
CA LEU A 44 -0.11 16.45 -0.28
C LEU A 44 -0.14 17.88 0.29
N LEU A 45 -1.10 18.70 -0.13
CA LEU A 45 -1.24 20.09 0.34
C LEU A 45 -1.46 20.15 1.85
N ALA A 46 -2.27 19.25 2.41
CA ALA A 46 -2.46 19.13 3.84
C ALA A 46 -1.17 18.70 4.56
N SER A 47 -0.37 17.83 3.96
CA SER A 47 0.93 17.44 4.55
C SER A 47 1.91 18.62 4.61
N LEU A 48 1.99 19.42 3.53
CA LEU A 48 2.82 20.64 3.51
C LEU A 48 2.40 21.66 4.59
N LEU A 49 1.11 21.79 4.85
CA LEU A 49 0.58 22.66 5.91
C LEU A 49 0.84 22.09 7.32
N THR A 50 0.92 20.77 7.46
CA THR A 50 1.21 20.13 8.75
C THR A 50 2.63 20.40 9.21
N ASP A 51 3.56 20.59 8.27
CA ASP A 51 4.99 20.79 8.55
C ASP A 51 5.40 22.27 8.60
N ALA A 52 4.47 23.18 8.30
CA ALA A 52 4.73 24.61 8.31
C ALA A 52 4.84 25.18 9.75
N GLU A 53 5.85 26.03 9.96
CA GLU A 53 6.19 26.64 11.26
C GLU A 53 5.22 27.75 11.68
N ASP A 54 4.53 28.36 10.72
CA ASP A 54 3.58 29.46 10.92
C ASP A 54 2.15 28.99 11.28
N ILE A 55 1.94 27.66 11.34
CA ILE A 55 0.64 27.07 11.66
C ILE A 55 0.53 26.73 13.14
N GLY A 56 -0.33 27.46 13.84
CA GLY A 56 -0.67 27.20 15.24
C GLY A 56 -1.39 25.87 15.47
N ASP A 57 -1.33 25.35 16.70
CA ASP A 57 -1.77 23.99 17.07
C ASP A 57 -3.22 23.63 16.70
N THR A 58 -4.13 24.61 16.79
CA THR A 58 -5.53 24.42 16.38
C THR A 58 -5.66 24.15 14.89
N ASN A 59 -4.93 24.89 14.05
CA ASN A 59 -4.95 24.70 12.61
C ASN A 59 -4.21 23.41 12.24
N ARG A 60 -3.11 23.08 12.92
CA ARG A 60 -2.41 21.80 12.76
C ARG A 60 -3.32 20.61 13.04
N SER A 61 -4.15 20.69 14.08
CA SER A 61 -5.13 19.65 14.42
C SER A 61 -6.21 19.50 13.34
N ARG A 62 -6.67 20.60 12.76
CA ARG A 62 -7.63 20.59 11.63
C ARG A 62 -7.02 20.01 10.36
N VAL A 63 -5.76 20.30 10.09
CA VAL A 63 -5.04 19.74 8.94
C VAL A 63 -4.85 18.23 9.11
N LYS A 64 -4.50 17.75 10.31
CA LYS A 64 -4.49 16.31 10.61
C LYS A 64 -5.86 15.67 10.40
N GLN A 65 -6.94 16.36 10.79
CA GLN A 65 -8.30 15.89 10.54
C GLN A 65 -8.61 15.80 9.04
N LEU A 66 -8.19 16.78 8.23
CA LEU A 66 -8.32 16.72 6.77
C LEU A 66 -7.56 15.53 6.16
N GLN A 67 -6.36 15.23 6.67
CA GLN A 67 -5.59 14.06 6.22
C GLN A 67 -6.32 12.75 6.53
N LEU A 68 -6.90 12.64 7.73
CA LEU A 68 -7.70 11.47 8.14
C LEU A 68 -8.94 11.30 7.27
N GLU A 69 -9.68 12.37 7.00
CA GLU A 69 -10.86 12.34 6.12
C GLU A 69 -10.49 11.98 4.67
N THR A 70 -9.36 12.50 4.16
CA THR A 70 -8.88 12.19 2.81
C THR A 70 -8.49 10.72 2.70
N ALA A 71 -7.82 10.17 3.71
CA ALA A 71 -7.49 8.75 3.78
C ALA A 71 -8.75 7.87 3.86
N TRP A 72 -9.74 8.28 4.66
CA TRP A 72 -11.02 7.60 4.78
C TRP A 72 -11.80 7.57 3.45
N LEU A 73 -11.82 8.68 2.71
CA LEU A 73 -12.47 8.75 1.40
C LEU A 73 -11.78 7.84 0.38
N ASP A 74 -10.44 7.74 0.40
CA ASP A 74 -9.71 6.78 -0.44
C ASP A 74 -10.06 5.32 -0.08
N GLU A 75 -10.22 5.01 1.21
CA GLU A 75 -10.67 3.69 1.66
C GLU A 75 -12.10 3.36 1.23
N LEU A 76 -13.03 4.31 1.35
CA LEU A 76 -14.41 4.15 0.89
C LEU A 76 -14.50 3.94 -0.62
N LEU A 77 -13.71 4.68 -1.40
CA LEU A 77 -13.64 4.50 -2.86
C LEU A 77 -13.12 3.12 -3.23
N GLN A 78 -12.14 2.60 -2.50
CA GLN A 78 -11.63 1.25 -2.71
C GLN A 78 -12.62 0.18 -2.28
N ALA A 79 -13.40 0.41 -1.22
CA ALA A 79 -14.49 -0.49 -0.82
C ALA A 79 -15.58 -0.54 -1.87
N TYR A 80 -15.99 0.62 -2.38
CA TYR A 80 -16.93 0.75 -3.47
C TYR A 80 -16.44 0.02 -4.73
N ASP A 81 -15.17 0.18 -5.10
CA ASP A 81 -14.57 -0.50 -6.25
C ASP A 81 -14.57 -2.02 -6.08
N ARG A 82 -14.30 -2.55 -4.89
CA ARG A 82 -14.36 -4.00 -4.63
C ARG A 82 -15.75 -4.58 -4.82
N GLU A 83 -16.79 -3.81 -4.51
CA GLU A 83 -18.19 -4.25 -4.57
C GLU A 83 -18.82 -4.04 -5.95
N HIS A 84 -18.28 -3.10 -6.75
CA HIS A 84 -18.85 -2.68 -8.04
C HIS A 84 -17.91 -2.89 -9.24
N ALA A 85 -16.77 -3.58 -9.07
CA ALA A 85 -15.93 -3.97 -10.19
C ALA A 85 -16.63 -5.02 -11.05
N ASP A 86 -16.84 -4.70 -12.34
CA ASP A 86 -17.04 -5.74 -13.36
C ASP A 86 -15.74 -6.58 -13.44
N PRO A 87 -15.81 -7.90 -13.69
CA PRO A 87 -14.61 -8.76 -13.78
C PRO A 87 -13.58 -8.29 -14.83
N GLU A 88 -14.01 -7.53 -15.85
CA GLU A 88 -13.15 -6.92 -16.86
C GLU A 88 -12.58 -5.53 -16.46
N ASP A 89 -13.14 -4.89 -15.41
CA ASP A 89 -12.85 -3.50 -15.01
C ASP A 89 -11.79 -3.38 -13.90
N LEU A 90 -11.22 -4.50 -13.44
CA LEU A 90 -10.10 -4.53 -12.51
C LEU A 90 -8.81 -4.10 -13.21
N TRP A 91 -8.69 -2.82 -13.58
CA TRP A 91 -7.37 -2.23 -13.82
C TRP A 91 -6.67 -2.06 -12.46
N SER A 92 -6.19 -3.18 -11.91
CA SER A 92 -5.06 -3.12 -10.99
C SER A 92 -3.88 -2.55 -11.78
N PRO A 93 -3.15 -1.54 -11.26
CA PRO A 93 -1.88 -1.15 -11.88
C PRO A 93 -1.06 -2.42 -12.16
N PRO A 94 -0.39 -2.50 -13.32
CA PRO A 94 0.22 -3.75 -13.77
C PRO A 94 1.20 -4.27 -12.72
N VAL A 95 1.23 -5.58 -12.57
CA VAL A 95 2.31 -6.25 -11.86
C VAL A 95 3.56 -6.07 -12.73
N GLU A 96 4.56 -5.40 -12.17
CA GLU A 96 5.81 -5.09 -12.86
C GLU A 96 7.01 -5.52 -12.01
N ARG A 97 8.20 -5.55 -12.61
CA ARG A 97 9.44 -5.85 -11.90
C ARG A 97 9.82 -4.63 -11.04
N VAL A 98 9.69 -4.73 -9.71
CA VAL A 98 9.95 -3.64 -8.76
C VAL A 98 11.21 -3.93 -7.93
N ARG A 99 12.11 -2.95 -7.83
CA ARG A 99 13.21 -2.93 -6.85
C ARG A 99 12.65 -2.61 -5.47
N VAL A 100 12.47 -3.65 -4.66
CA VAL A 100 11.83 -3.55 -3.33
C VAL A 100 12.71 -2.78 -2.36
N ASP A 101 14.03 -2.91 -2.49
CA ASP A 101 15.03 -2.18 -1.72
C ASP A 101 14.92 -0.66 -1.95
N VAL A 102 14.80 -0.23 -3.21
CA VAL A 102 14.63 1.18 -3.56
C VAL A 102 13.30 1.71 -3.04
N LEU A 103 12.21 0.96 -3.24
CA LEU A 103 10.88 1.39 -2.82
C LEU A 103 10.73 1.46 -1.29
N ALA A 104 11.38 0.54 -0.56
CA ALA A 104 11.44 0.58 0.90
C ALA A 104 12.28 1.77 1.40
N ALA A 105 13.38 2.11 0.72
CA ALA A 105 14.17 3.29 1.04
C ALA A 105 13.34 4.58 0.89
N GLU A 106 12.54 4.69 -0.19
CA GLU A 106 11.59 5.79 -0.38
C GLU A 106 10.57 5.88 0.77
N ALA A 107 9.97 4.75 1.15
CA ALA A 107 9.00 4.70 2.24
C ALA A 107 9.62 5.08 3.60
N VAL A 108 10.81 4.56 3.92
CA VAL A 108 11.54 4.92 5.16
C VAL A 108 11.89 6.41 5.17
N THR A 109 12.35 6.96 4.04
CA THR A 109 12.69 8.38 3.93
C THR A 109 11.47 9.25 4.21
N ALA A 110 10.30 8.91 3.66
CA ALA A 110 9.07 9.64 3.91
C ALA A 110 8.66 9.61 5.40
N LEU A 111 8.72 8.45 6.06
CA LEU A 111 8.32 8.34 7.47
C LEU A 111 9.31 8.96 8.45
N ARG A 112 10.61 9.03 8.11
CA ARG A 112 11.61 9.75 8.91
C ARG A 112 11.29 11.24 9.08
N LEU A 113 10.59 11.84 8.11
CA LEU A 113 10.21 13.25 8.16
C LEU A 113 9.03 13.50 9.11
N THR A 114 8.14 12.52 9.26
CA THR A 114 6.86 12.69 9.98
C THR A 114 6.83 11.98 11.34
N SER A 115 7.80 11.10 11.62
CA SER A 115 7.84 10.32 12.86
C SER A 115 9.04 10.68 13.74
N PRO A 116 8.83 10.84 15.07
CA PRO A 116 9.91 11.03 16.04
C PRO A 116 10.72 9.75 16.34
N ALA A 117 10.30 8.57 15.86
CA ALA A 117 11.02 7.32 16.12
C ALA A 117 12.39 7.26 15.43
N ARG A 118 13.33 6.48 15.97
CA ARG A 118 14.64 6.25 15.34
C ARG A 118 14.55 5.15 14.29
N PHE A 119 14.94 5.44 13.06
CA PHE A 119 14.90 4.48 11.94
C PHE A 119 16.27 3.93 11.57
N ARG A 120 16.41 2.60 11.59
CA ARG A 120 17.52 1.87 10.96
C ARG A 120 17.03 1.25 9.66
N PHE A 121 17.83 1.35 8.60
CA PHE A 121 17.51 0.77 7.30
C PHE A 121 18.72 0.04 6.74
N GLU A 122 18.52 -1.22 6.41
CA GLU A 122 19.51 -2.09 5.78
C GLU A 122 18.84 -2.74 4.56
N ALA A 123 19.50 -2.73 3.40
CA ALA A 123 18.93 -3.33 2.22
C ALA A 123 20.00 -3.96 1.33
N ASP A 124 19.75 -5.21 0.95
CA ASP A 124 20.39 -5.85 -0.19
C ASP A 124 19.51 -5.68 -1.44
N PRO A 125 20.08 -5.67 -2.65
CA PRO A 125 19.30 -5.62 -3.89
C PRO A 125 18.26 -6.75 -3.93
N ALA A 126 16.98 -6.40 -4.02
CA ALA A 126 15.90 -7.38 -4.01
C ALA A 126 14.78 -6.96 -4.95
N VAL A 127 14.26 -7.92 -5.72
CA VAL A 127 13.30 -7.67 -6.79
C VAL A 127 12.08 -8.57 -6.62
N ALA A 128 10.89 -8.01 -6.81
CA ALA A 128 9.66 -8.77 -6.86
C ALA A 128 8.80 -8.32 -8.05
N TYR A 129 7.99 -9.23 -8.59
CA TYR A 129 6.87 -8.86 -9.44
C TYR A 129 5.74 -8.37 -8.55
N ALA A 130 5.49 -7.06 -8.57
CA ALA A 130 4.46 -6.44 -7.74
C ALA A 130 3.82 -5.26 -8.43
N ASN A 131 2.63 -4.91 -7.97
CA ASN A 131 2.07 -3.60 -8.23
C ASN A 131 2.82 -2.57 -7.36
N ARG A 132 3.61 -1.67 -7.98
CA ARG A 132 4.48 -0.71 -7.27
C ARG A 132 3.72 0.14 -6.24
N LEU A 133 2.55 0.67 -6.59
CA LEU A 133 1.78 1.52 -5.68
C LEU A 133 1.23 0.74 -4.48
N ARG A 134 0.71 -0.48 -4.72
CA ARG A 134 0.21 -1.34 -3.64
C ARG A 134 1.33 -1.81 -2.72
N LEU A 135 2.51 -2.12 -3.28
CA LEU A 135 3.70 -2.46 -2.49
C LEU A 135 4.15 -1.28 -1.64
N TRP A 136 4.23 -0.07 -2.21
CA TRP A 136 4.57 1.14 -1.46
C TRP A 136 3.61 1.36 -0.29
N ARG A 137 2.29 1.21 -0.52
CA ARG A 137 1.30 1.33 0.55
C ARG A 137 1.44 0.25 1.61
N ALA A 138 1.70 -1.00 1.22
CA ALA A 138 1.94 -2.08 2.18
C ALA A 138 3.18 -1.79 3.05
N LEU A 139 4.28 -1.32 2.44
CA LEU A 139 5.50 -0.91 3.15
C LEU A 139 5.20 0.25 4.11
N ARG A 140 4.53 1.31 3.64
CA ARG A 140 4.16 2.46 4.47
C ARG A 140 3.32 2.03 5.68
N ASN A 141 2.31 1.17 5.47
CA ASN A 141 1.47 0.67 6.55
C ASN A 141 2.26 -0.12 7.60
N LEU A 142 3.22 -0.95 7.18
CA LEU A 142 4.06 -1.68 8.13
C LEU A 142 4.98 -0.74 8.93
N ILE A 143 5.62 0.21 8.25
CA ILE A 143 6.57 1.13 8.88
C ILE A 143 5.83 2.10 9.81
N ASP A 144 4.64 2.56 9.44
CA ASP A 144 3.79 3.45 10.26
C ASP A 144 3.27 2.74 11.51
N ASN A 145 2.83 1.48 11.36
CA ASN A 145 2.43 0.64 12.49
C ASN A 145 3.59 0.42 13.46
N ALA A 146 4.78 0.07 12.94
CA ALA A 146 5.98 -0.15 13.75
C ALA A 146 6.42 1.13 14.48
N SER A 147 6.38 2.26 13.77
CA SER A 147 6.68 3.58 14.33
C SER A 147 5.72 3.97 15.45
N SER A 148 4.43 3.75 15.25
CA SER A 148 3.40 4.02 16.26
C SER A 148 3.55 3.11 17.49
N ALA A 149 3.89 1.84 17.27
CA ALA A 149 4.10 0.87 18.34
C ALA A 149 5.37 1.14 19.17
N ALA A 150 6.46 1.53 18.51
CA ALA A 150 7.73 1.91 19.14
C ALA A 150 7.60 3.21 19.96
N GLY A 151 6.75 4.13 19.50
CA GLY A 151 6.52 5.43 20.13
C GLY A 151 7.67 6.43 19.92
N PRO A 152 7.58 7.65 20.50
CA PRO A 152 8.45 8.78 20.12
C PRO A 152 9.94 8.65 20.43
N SER A 153 10.32 7.68 21.25
CA SER A 153 11.72 7.40 21.57
C SER A 153 12.12 5.97 21.26
N GLY A 154 11.25 5.22 20.58
CA GLY A 154 11.50 3.85 20.17
C GLY A 154 12.31 3.76 18.88
N THR A 155 12.54 2.52 18.46
CA THR A 155 13.40 2.16 17.35
C THR A 155 12.65 1.27 16.37
N VAL A 156 12.66 1.68 15.10
CA VAL A 156 12.16 0.88 13.98
C VAL A 156 13.33 0.47 13.11
N SER A 157 13.44 -0.82 12.79
CA SER A 157 14.44 -1.35 11.87
C SER A 157 13.76 -1.94 10.65
N VAL A 158 14.12 -1.47 9.47
CA VAL A 158 13.61 -1.98 8.19
C VAL A 158 14.75 -2.70 7.48
N ARG A 159 14.50 -3.96 7.08
CA ARG A 159 15.44 -4.77 6.32
C ARG A 159 14.82 -5.24 5.02
N VAL A 160 15.53 -5.08 3.91
CA VAL A 160 15.15 -5.67 2.62
C VAL A 160 16.25 -6.59 2.11
N GLY A 161 15.87 -7.70 1.50
CA GLY A 161 16.83 -8.63 0.90
C GLY A 161 16.11 -9.84 0.32
N THR A 162 16.86 -10.93 0.18
CA THR A 162 16.33 -12.22 -0.28
C THR A 162 16.53 -13.29 0.79
N GLU A 163 15.53 -14.15 0.98
CA GLU A 163 15.59 -15.32 1.86
C GLU A 163 15.11 -16.54 1.07
N ASP A 164 16.01 -17.47 0.76
CA ASP A 164 15.80 -18.57 -0.17
C ASP A 164 15.26 -18.09 -1.53
N THR A 165 14.01 -18.44 -1.86
CA THR A 165 13.32 -18.04 -3.11
C THR A 165 12.40 -16.84 -2.92
N TRP A 166 12.48 -16.14 -1.78
CA TRP A 166 11.61 -15.02 -1.43
C TRP A 166 12.35 -13.70 -1.45
N THR A 167 11.72 -12.68 -2.02
CA THR A 167 12.06 -11.28 -1.74
C THR A 167 11.39 -10.87 -0.43
N LEU A 168 12.20 -10.43 0.53
CA LEU A 168 11.80 -10.11 1.89
C LEU A 168 11.83 -8.60 2.13
N ALA A 169 10.74 -8.07 2.68
CA ALA A 169 10.73 -6.80 3.39
C ALA A 169 10.30 -7.03 4.84
N GLN A 170 11.19 -6.75 5.78
CA GLN A 170 10.99 -6.94 7.22
C GLN A 170 10.99 -5.59 7.93
N VAL A 171 10.07 -5.42 8.88
CA VAL A 171 9.99 -4.26 9.77
C VAL A 171 9.94 -4.77 11.21
N ASP A 172 10.92 -4.36 12.01
CA ASP A 172 11.05 -4.67 13.43
C ASP A 172 10.84 -3.39 14.27
N ASP A 173 10.17 -3.52 15.41
CA ASP A 173 10.06 -2.47 16.44
C ASP A 173 10.46 -2.98 17.84
N ASP A 174 10.79 -2.05 18.73
CA ASP A 174 11.02 -2.27 20.17
C ASP A 174 9.78 -1.97 21.03
N GLY A 175 8.59 -1.93 20.41
CA GLY A 175 7.31 -1.69 21.06
C GLY A 175 6.75 -2.92 21.79
N PRO A 176 5.44 -2.96 22.08
CA PRO A 176 4.82 -4.03 22.88
C PRO A 176 4.62 -5.37 22.14
N GLY A 177 4.88 -5.42 20.83
CA GLY A 177 4.59 -6.59 19.98
C GLY A 177 3.10 -6.84 19.71
N PHE A 178 2.78 -7.95 19.03
CA PHE A 178 1.43 -8.23 18.52
C PHE A 178 0.46 -8.91 19.52
N GLY A 179 0.92 -9.22 20.75
CA GLY A 179 0.20 -10.08 21.71
C GLY A 179 -0.51 -9.37 22.87
N ARG A 180 -0.38 -8.04 22.97
CA ARG A 180 -1.25 -7.21 23.83
C ARG A 180 -2.27 -6.56 22.90
N GLU A 181 -3.55 -6.86 23.11
CA GLU A 181 -4.64 -6.46 22.21
C GLU A 181 -4.51 -5.01 21.73
N PRO A 182 -4.47 -4.77 20.41
CA PRO A 182 -4.71 -3.45 19.88
C PRO A 182 -6.21 -3.16 19.98
N THR A 183 -6.62 -2.37 20.96
CA THR A 183 -7.96 -1.76 20.95
C THR A 183 -8.02 -0.72 19.83
N GLY A 184 -8.48 -1.15 18.64
CA GLY A 184 -8.80 -0.30 17.49
C GLY A 184 -7.63 0.04 16.53
N LEU A 185 -8.00 0.39 15.28
CA LEU A 185 -7.20 0.92 14.15
C LEU A 185 -5.96 0.14 13.66
N ALA A 186 -5.19 -0.53 14.53
CA ALA A 186 -4.04 -1.34 14.13
C ALA A 186 -4.42 -2.63 13.35
N SER A 187 -5.68 -3.05 13.42
CA SER A 187 -6.24 -4.17 12.64
C SER A 187 -6.42 -3.85 11.15
N THR A 188 -6.56 -2.58 10.78
CA THR A 188 -6.85 -2.17 9.39
C THR A 188 -5.59 -2.20 8.51
N GLY A 189 -4.47 -1.67 9.02
CA GLY A 189 -3.21 -1.58 8.26
C GLY A 189 -2.60 -2.95 7.92
N LEU A 190 -2.61 -3.90 8.87
CA LEU A 190 -2.11 -5.27 8.62
C LEU A 190 -3.04 -6.08 7.70
N GLY A 191 -4.34 -5.78 7.70
CA GLY A 191 -5.31 -6.35 6.75
C GLY A 191 -4.98 -5.98 5.30
N VAL A 192 -4.64 -4.72 5.05
CA VAL A 192 -4.20 -4.24 3.73
C VAL A 192 -2.91 -4.94 3.29
N VAL A 193 -1.94 -5.08 4.19
CA VAL A 193 -0.66 -5.75 3.89
C VAL A 193 -0.86 -7.23 3.59
N ARG A 194 -1.70 -7.92 4.37
CA ARG A 194 -2.02 -9.33 4.15
C ARG A 194 -2.70 -9.55 2.81
N ALA A 195 -3.71 -8.74 2.48
CA ALA A 195 -4.41 -8.82 1.21
C ALA A 195 -3.45 -8.57 0.03
N PHE A 196 -2.58 -7.55 0.13
CA PHE A 196 -1.56 -7.31 -0.87
C PHE A 196 -0.61 -8.50 -1.05
N ALA A 197 -0.05 -9.03 0.05
CA ALA A 197 0.90 -10.14 -0.03
C ALA A 197 0.26 -11.38 -0.68
N THR A 198 -0.97 -11.73 -0.28
CA THR A 198 -1.71 -12.85 -0.86
C THR A 198 -1.98 -12.66 -2.36
N ASP A 199 -2.41 -11.46 -2.77
CA ASP A 199 -2.67 -11.17 -4.20
C ASP A 199 -1.42 -11.31 -5.07
N MET A 200 -0.23 -11.10 -4.51
CA MET A 200 1.05 -11.26 -5.20
C MET A 200 1.64 -12.67 -5.07
N GLY A 201 0.87 -13.65 -4.58
CA GLY A 201 1.35 -15.02 -4.35
C GLY A 201 2.35 -15.16 -3.19
N GLY A 202 2.43 -14.13 -2.34
CA GLY A 202 3.28 -14.05 -1.17
C GLY A 202 2.53 -14.28 0.14
N ARG A 203 3.15 -13.87 1.25
CA ARG A 203 2.55 -13.94 2.58
C ARG A 203 3.07 -12.86 3.54
N LEU A 204 2.26 -12.56 4.55
CA LEU A 204 2.63 -11.75 5.70
C LEU A 204 2.84 -12.64 6.93
N GLU A 205 4.04 -12.58 7.50
CA GLU A 205 4.38 -13.23 8.77
C GLU A 205 4.54 -12.20 9.90
N LEU A 206 4.02 -12.51 11.08
CA LEU A 206 4.14 -11.70 12.28
C LEU A 206 4.88 -12.53 13.34
N ARG A 207 5.90 -11.96 13.96
CA ARG A 207 6.77 -12.61 14.95
C ARG A 207 7.12 -11.63 16.07
N THR A 208 7.74 -12.14 17.13
CA THR A 208 8.44 -11.28 18.11
C THR A 208 9.78 -10.85 17.53
N SER A 209 10.07 -9.56 17.59
CA SER A 209 11.33 -8.96 17.16
C SER A 209 12.46 -9.25 18.13
N ARG A 210 13.70 -9.29 17.61
CA ARG A 210 14.91 -9.33 18.44
C ARG A 210 15.12 -8.04 19.24
N LEU A 211 14.44 -6.95 18.86
CA LEU A 211 14.38 -5.70 19.62
C LEU A 211 13.43 -5.79 20.82
N GLY A 212 12.67 -6.88 20.96
CA GLY A 212 11.71 -7.10 22.04
C GLY A 212 10.25 -6.84 21.68
N GLY A 213 9.98 -6.12 20.57
CA GLY A 213 8.64 -5.77 20.10
C GLY A 213 8.13 -6.61 18.94
N GLY A 214 7.47 -5.95 17.97
CA GLY A 214 6.88 -6.60 16.80
C GLY A 214 7.86 -6.80 15.65
N CYS A 215 7.75 -7.92 14.93
CA CYS A 215 8.43 -8.17 13.66
C CYS A 215 7.39 -8.55 12.58
N ALA A 216 7.20 -7.69 11.58
CA ALA A 216 6.34 -7.95 10.43
C ALA A 216 7.18 -8.20 9.18
N ARG A 217 6.88 -9.26 8.43
CA ARG A 217 7.64 -9.70 7.26
C ARG A 217 6.71 -9.91 6.07
N ILE A 218 6.91 -9.15 5.00
CA ILE A 218 6.31 -9.41 3.68
C ILE A 218 7.28 -10.30 2.92
N LEU A 219 6.82 -11.48 2.51
CA LEU A 219 7.55 -12.36 1.61
C LEU A 219 6.81 -12.41 0.28
N LEU A 220 7.48 -11.98 -0.79
CA LEU A 220 6.98 -12.07 -2.17
C LEU A 220 7.83 -13.07 -2.95
N PRO A 221 7.26 -13.77 -3.95
CA PRO A 221 8.05 -14.63 -4.82
C PRO A 221 9.24 -13.85 -5.37
N GLY A 222 10.44 -14.36 -5.10
CA GLY A 222 11.69 -13.76 -5.54
C GLY A 222 11.81 -13.81 -7.05
N VAL A 223 12.48 -12.81 -7.61
CA VAL A 223 12.90 -12.82 -9.01
C VAL A 223 14.40 -13.04 -9.00
N ASP A 224 14.86 -14.13 -9.62
CA ASP A 224 16.29 -14.33 -9.83
C ASP A 224 16.86 -13.09 -10.54
N ASP A 225 17.79 -12.40 -9.88
CA ASP A 225 18.56 -11.32 -10.51
C ASP A 225 19.95 -11.84 -10.87
N PRO A 226 20.20 -12.28 -12.12
CA PRO A 226 21.54 -12.65 -12.56
C PRO A 226 22.49 -11.45 -12.66
N GLY A 227 22.09 -10.24 -12.26
CA GLY A 227 22.86 -8.98 -12.41
C GLY A 227 23.23 -8.28 -11.10
N GLY A 228 23.77 -9.01 -10.12
CA GLY A 228 24.40 -8.39 -8.95
C GLY A 228 25.78 -7.83 -9.30
N LEU A 229 25.95 -6.50 -9.22
CA LEU A 229 27.13 -5.76 -8.73
C LEU A 229 27.01 -4.28 -9.13
N TYR A 230 26.38 -3.47 -8.28
CA TYR A 230 26.74 -2.05 -8.21
C TYR A 230 27.62 -1.87 -6.98
N ARG A 231 28.94 -2.00 -7.17
CA ARG A 231 29.90 -1.42 -6.23
C ARG A 231 29.74 0.08 -6.36
N ALA A 232 29.17 0.71 -5.34
CA ALA A 232 29.42 2.13 -5.13
C ALA A 232 30.90 2.25 -4.78
N ASP A 233 31.72 2.63 -5.76
CA ASP A 233 33.07 3.12 -5.51
C ASP A 233 32.93 4.41 -4.70
N ALA A 234 33.12 4.29 -3.40
CA ALA A 234 33.53 5.39 -2.55
C ALA A 234 35.06 5.54 -2.67
N ASP A 235 35.48 6.79 -2.83
CA ASP A 235 36.83 7.35 -2.66
C ASP A 235 37.87 7.17 -3.79
N ALA A 236 38.00 8.25 -4.58
CA ALA A 236 39.24 9.04 -4.73
C ALA A 236 38.90 10.32 -5.53
N GLY A 237 39.20 11.56 -5.14
CA GLY A 237 39.90 12.12 -4.00
C GLY A 237 39.93 13.64 -4.19
N THR A 238 39.86 14.38 -3.10
CA THR A 238 40.30 15.77 -3.03
C THR A 238 41.81 15.84 -3.29
N HIS A 239 42.26 16.63 -4.25
CA HIS A 239 43.38 17.59 -4.13
C HIS A 239 43.69 18.22 -5.50
N LEU A 240 43.53 19.56 -5.53
CA LEU A 240 44.15 20.58 -6.41
C LEU A 240 44.17 20.35 -7.93
#